data_AF-S2JRL9-F1
#
_entry.id   AF-S2JRL9-F1
#
_cell.length_a   1.000
_cell.length_b   1.000
_cell.length_c   1.000
_cell.angle_alpha   90.00
_cell.angle_beta   90.00
_cell.angle_gamma   90.00
#
_symmetry.space_group_name_H-M   'P 1'
#
loop_
_entity.id
_entity.type
_entity.pdbx_description
1 polymer ?
#
loop_
_entity_poly.entity_id
_entity_poly.type
_entity_poly.pdbx_seq_one_letter_code
_entity_poly.pdbx_strand_id
1 'polypeptide(L)'
;MPDQHKWKFSTSTVVEDAMFEFGMKLVKEHLQEVFSKSELYEINQFESEPLAIVPQQLKNYINTFAVNDCKLLRQKIDAAQKWQTGYDLNTKRDFDWVRNTVYNLVCEYEANSYSHDHLEGWYTVHLWRLFDTVFDVLQDIEVSRFGA
;
A
#
# COMPACT_ATOMS: atom_id res chain seq x y z
N MET A 1 3.53 5.22 28.62
CA MET A 1 3.15 6.58 28.21
C MET A 1 2.40 7.25 29.36
N PRO A 2 2.73 8.49 29.78
CA PRO A 2 2.01 9.16 30.87
C PRO A 2 0.53 9.39 30.50
N ASP A 3 -0.39 9.15 31.43
CA ASP A 3 -1.85 9.18 31.16
C ASP A 3 -2.39 10.53 30.68
N GLN A 4 -1.66 11.61 30.92
CA GLN A 4 -1.97 12.96 30.45
C GLN A 4 -1.80 13.15 28.93
N HIS A 5 -1.09 12.23 28.25
CA HIS A 5 -0.84 12.26 26.81
C HIS A 5 -1.65 11.21 26.05
N LYS A 6 -2.37 10.34 26.75
CA LYS A 6 -3.19 9.30 26.14
C LYS A 6 -4.49 9.88 25.62
N TRP A 7 -4.90 9.45 24.44
CA TRP A 7 -6.18 9.87 23.89
C TRP A 7 -7.33 9.19 24.64
N LYS A 8 -8.27 10.01 25.11
CA LYS A 8 -9.47 9.57 25.82
C LYS A 8 -10.70 9.95 25.02
N PHE A 9 -11.55 8.97 24.74
CA PHE A 9 -12.85 9.22 24.14
C PHE A 9 -13.81 9.89 25.12
N SER A 10 -14.91 10.41 24.58
CA SER A 10 -16.03 10.97 25.36
C SER A 10 -16.64 9.96 26.35
N THR A 11 -16.47 8.66 26.09
CA THR A 11 -16.87 7.52 26.94
C THR A 11 -15.90 7.25 28.10
N SER A 12 -14.81 8.01 28.22
CA SER A 12 -13.68 7.78 29.14
C SER A 12 -12.81 6.56 28.82
N THR A 13 -13.06 5.87 27.70
CA THR A 13 -12.17 4.83 27.19
C THR A 13 -10.84 5.44 26.74
N VAL A 14 -9.73 4.79 27.11
CA VAL A 14 -8.38 5.19 26.72
C VAL A 14 -7.97 4.38 25.50
N VAL A 15 -7.68 5.05 24.38
CA VAL A 15 -7.47 4.39 23.07
C VAL A 15 -6.27 3.46 23.09
N GLU A 16 -5.14 3.93 23.61
CA GLU A 16 -3.88 3.20 23.62
C GLU A 16 -3.96 1.95 24.50
N ASP A 17 -4.67 2.04 25.63
CA ASP A 17 -4.84 0.91 26.55
C ASP A 17 -5.76 -0.15 25.92
N ALA A 18 -6.85 0.26 25.25
CA ALA A 18 -7.75 -0.64 24.52
C ALA A 18 -7.05 -1.33 23.34
N MET A 19 -6.24 -0.60 22.56
CA MET A 19 -5.45 -1.17 21.47
C MET A 19 -4.35 -2.11 21.97
N PHE A 20 -3.69 -1.76 23.09
CA PHE A 20 -2.67 -2.61 23.70
C PHE A 20 -3.27 -3.93 24.19
N GLU A 21 -4.40 -3.88 24.90
CA GLU A 21 -5.11 -5.09 25.33
C GLU A 21 -5.58 -5.95 24.15
N PHE A 22 -6.07 -5.32 23.08
CA PHE A 22 -6.45 -6.04 21.87
C PHE A 22 -5.25 -6.74 21.22
N GLY A 23 -4.13 -6.03 21.07
CA GLY A 23 -2.88 -6.60 20.54
C GLY A 23 -2.37 -7.78 21.35
N MET A 24 -2.51 -7.75 22.67
CA MET A 24 -2.13 -8.87 23.55
C MET A 24 -3.02 -10.11 23.37
N LYS A 25 -4.24 -9.95 22.86
CA LYS A 25 -5.26 -11.00 22.69
C LYS A 25 -5.43 -11.43 21.22
N LEU A 26 -4.52 -11.06 20.32
CA LEU A 26 -4.61 -11.21 18.86
C LEU A 26 -5.04 -12.62 18.41
N VAL A 27 -6.35 -12.80 18.22
CA VAL A 27 -6.98 -13.97 17.56
C VAL A 27 -7.55 -13.57 16.19
N LYS A 28 -7.79 -12.27 15.95
CA LYS A 28 -8.27 -11.68 14.68
C LYS A 28 -7.71 -10.26 14.50
N GLU A 29 -7.63 -9.80 13.26
CA GLU A 29 -7.06 -8.49 12.88
C GLU A 29 -8.08 -7.33 12.80
N HIS A 30 -9.36 -7.57 13.13
CA HIS A 30 -10.42 -6.58 12.96
C HIS A 30 -10.68 -5.75 14.23
N LEU A 31 -10.38 -4.45 14.16
CA LEU A 31 -10.59 -3.48 15.25
C LEU A 31 -12.07 -3.13 15.52
N GLN A 32 -13.01 -3.62 14.70
CA GLN A 32 -14.43 -3.26 14.78
C GLN A 32 -15.13 -3.75 16.06
N GLU A 33 -14.52 -4.72 16.77
CA GLU A 33 -15.03 -5.26 18.03
C GLU A 33 -14.40 -4.56 19.26
N VAL A 34 -13.40 -3.70 19.07
CA VAL A 34 -12.64 -3.03 20.14
C VAL A 34 -13.34 -1.77 20.64
N PHE A 35 -14.00 -1.04 19.73
CA PHE A 35 -14.63 0.25 20.02
C PHE A 35 -16.12 0.23 19.69
N SER A 36 -16.91 0.96 20.48
CA SER A 36 -18.32 1.19 20.21
C SER A 36 -18.52 2.04 18.95
N LYS A 37 -19.73 2.01 18.38
CA LYS A 37 -20.06 2.81 17.19
C LYS A 37 -19.85 4.32 17.40
N SER A 38 -20.11 4.82 18.62
CA SER A 38 -19.87 6.21 18.98
C SER A 38 -18.39 6.57 19.04
N GLU A 39 -17.57 5.67 19.59
CA GLU A 39 -16.11 5.86 19.65
C GLU A 39 -15.48 5.76 18.26
N LEU A 40 -15.93 4.82 17.42
CA LEU A 40 -15.51 4.75 16.01
C LEU A 40 -15.90 6.01 15.22
N TYR A 41 -17.04 6.62 15.53
CA TYR A 41 -17.41 7.90 14.94
C TYR A 41 -16.47 9.02 15.40
N GLU A 42 -16.16 9.08 16.71
CA GLU A 42 -15.18 10.03 17.26
C GLU A 42 -13.80 9.85 16.61
N ILE A 43 -13.35 8.60 16.41
CA ILE A 43 -12.10 8.29 15.71
C ILE A 43 -12.09 8.84 14.29
N ASN A 44 -13.17 8.61 13.53
CA ASN A 44 -13.26 9.06 12.15
C ASN A 44 -13.32 10.59 12.00
N GLN A 45 -13.69 11.32 13.07
CA GLN A 45 -13.76 12.78 13.06
C GLN A 45 -12.52 13.44 13.67
N PHE A 46 -11.70 12.70 14.42
CA PHE A 46 -10.52 13.22 15.09
C PHE A 46 -9.38 13.43 14.09
N GLU A 47 -8.94 14.69 13.95
CA GLU A 47 -7.82 15.10 13.09
C GLU A 47 -7.82 14.40 11.72
N SER A 48 -9.00 14.31 11.11
CA SER A 48 -9.15 13.68 9.80
C SER A 48 -8.42 14.51 8.75
N GLU A 49 -7.19 14.11 8.46
CA GLU A 49 -6.46 14.58 7.29
C GLU A 49 -7.24 14.16 6.04
N PRO A 50 -7.41 15.05 5.05
CA PRO A 50 -8.06 14.69 3.81
C PRO A 50 -7.29 13.54 3.17
N LEU A 51 -8.02 12.48 2.79
CA LEU A 51 -7.41 11.36 2.07
C LEU A 51 -6.62 11.90 0.86
N ALA A 52 -5.37 11.44 0.75
CA ALA A 52 -4.52 11.81 -0.37
C ALA A 52 -5.25 11.48 -1.69
N ILE A 53 -5.48 12.51 -2.52
CA ILE A 53 -6.16 12.34 -3.80
C ILE A 53 -5.12 11.91 -4.82
N VAL A 54 -5.30 10.72 -5.40
CA VAL A 54 -4.47 10.26 -6.51
C VAL A 54 -4.60 11.24 -7.68
N PRO A 55 -3.50 11.82 -8.20
CA PRO A 55 -3.55 12.75 -9.31
C PRO A 55 -4.28 12.15 -10.52
N GLN A 56 -5.22 12.90 -11.09
CA GLN A 56 -6.08 12.39 -12.18
C GLN A 56 -5.28 11.87 -13.38
N GLN A 57 -4.13 12.48 -13.68
CA GLN A 57 -3.24 12.01 -14.75
C GLN A 57 -2.66 10.62 -14.45
N LEU A 58 -2.24 10.37 -13.21
CA LEU A 58 -1.73 9.06 -12.79
C LEU A 58 -2.84 8.02 -12.82
N LYS A 59 -4.04 8.36 -12.34
CA LYS A 59 -5.23 7.50 -12.42
C LYS A 59 -5.55 7.12 -13.87
N ASN A 60 -5.55 8.10 -14.77
CA ASN A 60 -5.77 7.85 -16.20
C ASN A 60 -4.69 6.94 -16.79
N TYR A 61 -3.43 7.13 -16.38
CA TYR A 61 -2.32 6.29 -16.80
C TYR A 61 -2.46 4.85 -16.33
N ILE A 62 -2.76 4.62 -15.04
CA ILE A 62 -3.04 3.28 -14.50
C ILE A 62 -4.16 2.59 -15.28
N ASN A 63 -5.26 3.33 -15.56
CA ASN A 63 -6.38 2.81 -16.33
C ASN A 63 -6.00 2.41 -17.76
N THR A 64 -4.89 2.90 -18.33
CA THR A 64 -4.44 2.42 -19.64
C THR A 64 -4.05 0.94 -19.60
N PHE A 65 -3.64 0.40 -18.46
CA PHE A 65 -3.31 -1.01 -18.29
C PHE A 65 -4.52 -1.90 -17.98
N ALA A 66 -5.74 -1.34 -17.86
CA ALA A 66 -6.96 -2.12 -17.65
C ALA A 66 -7.38 -2.86 -18.94
N VAL A 67 -6.63 -3.89 -19.30
CA VAL A 67 -6.83 -4.74 -20.48
C VAL A 67 -6.68 -6.21 -20.08
N ASN A 68 -7.41 -7.10 -20.76
CA ASN A 68 -7.46 -8.53 -20.44
C ASN A 68 -6.57 -9.40 -21.36
N ASP A 69 -5.52 -8.81 -21.94
CA ASP A 69 -4.60 -9.49 -22.87
C ASP A 69 -3.15 -9.13 -22.56
N CYS A 70 -2.31 -10.13 -22.30
CA CYS A 70 -0.90 -9.96 -21.96
C CYS A 70 -0.07 -9.36 -23.11
N LYS A 71 -0.36 -9.71 -24.37
CA LYS A 71 0.32 -9.13 -25.53
C LYS A 71 0.01 -7.64 -25.65
N LEU A 72 -1.25 -7.26 -25.40
CA LEU A 72 -1.66 -5.87 -25.40
C LEU A 72 -1.05 -5.11 -24.20
N LEU A 73 -0.96 -5.74 -23.03
CA LEU A 73 -0.24 -5.17 -21.88
C LEU A 73 1.22 -4.89 -22.23
N ARG A 74 1.94 -5.88 -22.79
CA ARG A 74 3.34 -5.74 -23.25
C ARG A 74 3.49 -4.56 -24.19
N GLN A 75 2.64 -4.47 -25.21
CA GLN A 75 2.66 -3.34 -26.16
C GLN A 75 2.48 -1.99 -25.47
N LYS A 76 1.59 -1.88 -24.48
CA LYS A 76 1.37 -0.63 -23.72
C LYS A 76 2.54 -0.29 -22.80
N ILE A 77 3.16 -1.30 -22.18
CA ILE A 77 4.34 -1.14 -21.31
C ILE A 77 5.56 -0.70 -22.13
N ASP A 78 5.76 -1.30 -23.30
CA ASP A 78 6.90 -1.03 -24.19
C ASP A 78 6.70 0.22 -25.05
N ALA A 79 5.47 0.75 -25.13
CA ALA A 79 5.19 1.99 -25.83
C ALA A 79 6.01 3.14 -25.22
N ALA A 80 6.79 3.80 -26.10
CA ALA A 80 7.60 4.94 -25.73
C ALA A 80 6.74 6.04 -25.08
N GLN A 81 7.12 6.44 -23.87
CA GLN A 81 6.43 7.45 -23.11
C GLN A 81 7.15 8.78 -23.30
N LYS A 82 6.40 9.85 -23.59
CA LYS A 82 6.97 11.19 -23.82
C LYS A 82 7.82 11.69 -22.64
N TRP A 83 7.50 11.24 -21.43
CA TRP A 83 8.21 11.61 -20.20
C TRP A 83 9.54 10.86 -20.00
N GLN A 84 9.85 9.83 -20.79
CA GLN A 84 11.15 9.15 -20.73
C GLN A 84 12.27 10.04 -21.25
N THR A 85 11.99 10.87 -22.26
CA THR A 85 12.93 11.89 -22.75
C THR A 85 12.87 13.10 -21.83
N GLY A 86 13.95 13.36 -21.08
CA GLY A 86 13.96 14.41 -20.07
C GLY A 86 13.27 14.01 -18.78
N TYR A 87 13.42 12.74 -18.36
CA TYR A 87 12.86 12.18 -17.14
C TYR A 87 13.16 13.06 -15.91
N ASP A 88 12.10 13.38 -15.17
CA ASP A 88 12.15 14.09 -13.90
C ASP A 88 11.59 13.21 -12.79
N LEU A 89 12.47 12.88 -11.85
CA LEU A 89 12.18 12.00 -10.71
C LEU A 89 11.03 12.55 -9.85
N ASN A 90 10.90 13.87 -9.69
CA ASN A 90 9.91 14.45 -8.79
C ASN A 90 8.49 14.41 -9.36
N THR A 91 8.35 14.32 -10.68
CA THR A 91 7.04 14.40 -11.35
C THR A 91 6.64 13.12 -12.08
N LYS A 92 7.60 12.23 -12.36
CA LYS A 92 7.38 11.02 -13.18
C LYS A 92 7.72 9.71 -12.49
N ARG A 93 8.25 9.74 -11.26
CA ARG A 93 8.51 8.54 -10.46
C ARG A 93 7.29 7.63 -10.37
N ASP A 94 6.13 8.14 -9.99
CA ASP A 94 4.93 7.29 -9.83
C ASP A 94 4.51 6.60 -11.14
N PHE A 95 4.67 7.29 -12.28
CA PHE A 95 4.37 6.73 -13.59
C PHE A 95 5.34 5.60 -13.94
N ASP A 96 6.64 5.80 -13.64
CA ASP A 96 7.66 4.78 -13.86
C ASP A 96 7.50 3.58 -12.91
N TRP A 97 7.17 3.84 -11.64
CA TRP A 97 6.85 2.81 -10.66
C TRP A 97 5.65 1.97 -11.09
N VAL A 98 4.54 2.59 -11.52
CA VAL A 98 3.38 1.87 -12.06
C VAL A 98 3.78 1.02 -13.27
N ARG A 99 4.54 1.57 -14.21
CA ARG A 99 5.00 0.84 -15.40
C ARG A 99 5.83 -0.39 -15.03
N ASN A 100 6.80 -0.23 -14.13
CA ASN A 100 7.66 -1.31 -13.65
C ASN A 100 6.86 -2.39 -12.90
N THR A 101 5.94 -1.97 -12.04
CA THR A 101 5.03 -2.86 -11.32
C THR A 101 4.20 -3.72 -12.26
N VAL A 102 3.54 -3.10 -13.25
CA VAL A 102 2.73 -3.84 -14.23
C VAL A 102 3.62 -4.79 -15.05
N TYR A 103 4.81 -4.35 -15.46
CA TYR A 103 5.78 -5.21 -16.15
C TYR A 103 6.12 -6.47 -15.36
N ASN A 104 6.48 -6.34 -14.08
CA ASN A 104 6.86 -7.47 -13.24
C ASN A 104 5.67 -8.44 -13.04
N LEU A 105 4.47 -7.92 -12.77
CA LEU A 105 3.28 -8.75 -12.61
C LEU A 105 2.93 -9.54 -13.89
N VAL A 106 3.09 -8.92 -15.06
CA VAL A 106 2.87 -9.58 -16.36
C VAL A 106 3.90 -10.69 -16.57
N CYS A 107 5.18 -10.45 -16.26
CA CYS A 107 6.22 -11.48 -16.34
C CYS A 107 5.86 -12.71 -15.49
N GLU A 108 5.42 -12.51 -14.24
CA GLU A 108 5.04 -13.61 -13.35
C GLU A 108 3.81 -14.37 -13.83
N TYR A 109 2.83 -13.64 -14.38
CA TYR A 109 1.64 -14.23 -14.95
C TYR A 109 1.98 -15.10 -16.17
N GLU A 110 2.80 -14.60 -17.09
CA GLU A 110 3.26 -15.31 -18.28
C GLU A 110 4.14 -16.53 -17.94
N ALA A 111 4.92 -16.45 -16.86
CA ALA A 111 5.69 -17.56 -16.32
C ALA A 111 4.82 -18.62 -15.62
N ASN A 112 3.51 -18.37 -15.49
CA ASN A 112 2.57 -19.20 -14.75
C ASN A 112 2.98 -19.41 -13.28
N SER A 113 3.69 -18.44 -12.70
CA SER A 113 4.22 -18.51 -11.33
C SER A 113 3.10 -18.67 -10.30
N TYR A 114 1.92 -18.11 -10.53
CA TYR A 114 0.79 -18.17 -9.57
C TYR A 114 0.04 -19.50 -9.55
N SER A 115 0.45 -20.49 -10.34
CA SER A 115 -0.25 -21.78 -10.44
C SER A 115 0.10 -22.76 -9.32
N HIS A 116 1.10 -22.46 -8.50
CA HIS A 116 1.53 -23.29 -7.39
C HIS A 116 2.04 -22.44 -6.23
N ASP A 117 2.14 -23.08 -5.06
CA ASP A 117 2.66 -22.42 -3.86
C ASP A 117 4.17 -22.13 -3.99
N HIS A 118 4.60 -21.09 -3.30
CA HIS A 118 6.01 -20.72 -3.18
C HIS A 118 6.43 -20.56 -1.72
N LEU A 119 7.73 -20.58 -1.49
CA LEU A 119 8.32 -20.20 -0.21
C LEU A 119 8.16 -18.69 0.01
N GLU A 120 8.15 -18.27 1.27
CA GLU A 120 8.02 -16.84 1.66
C GLU A 120 9.04 -15.92 0.98
N GLY A 121 10.27 -16.40 0.79
CA GLY A 121 11.32 -15.66 0.09
C GLY A 121 10.94 -15.30 -1.36
N TRP A 122 10.17 -16.16 -2.04
CA TRP A 122 9.68 -15.85 -3.38
C TRP A 122 8.65 -14.72 -3.34
N TYR A 123 7.66 -14.81 -2.45
CA TYR A 123 6.68 -13.72 -2.28
C TYR A 123 7.35 -12.41 -1.90
N THR A 124 8.41 -12.47 -1.08
CA THR A 124 9.25 -11.32 -0.69
C THR A 124 9.81 -10.60 -1.91
N VAL A 125 10.40 -11.35 -2.84
CA VAL A 125 11.07 -10.77 -4.02
C VAL A 125 10.07 -10.35 -5.10
N HIS A 126 9.02 -11.13 -5.31
CA HIS A 126 8.15 -11.00 -6.50
C HIS A 126 6.88 -10.19 -6.26
N LEU A 127 6.30 -10.23 -5.05
CA LEU A 127 5.08 -9.49 -4.72
C LEU A 127 5.34 -8.37 -3.74
N TRP A 128 6.02 -8.68 -2.64
CA TRP A 128 6.23 -7.76 -1.53
C TRP A 128 7.13 -6.58 -1.88
N ARG A 129 8.07 -6.78 -2.80
CA ARG A 129 8.88 -5.71 -3.39
C ARG A 129 8.04 -4.56 -3.98
N LEU A 130 6.84 -4.84 -4.49
CA LEU A 130 5.92 -3.80 -4.97
C LEU A 130 5.58 -2.81 -3.87
N PHE A 131 5.23 -3.33 -2.69
CA PHE A 131 4.87 -2.52 -1.54
C PHE A 131 6.09 -1.83 -0.95
N ASP A 132 7.27 -2.45 -0.98
CA ASP A 132 8.47 -1.83 -0.42
C ASP A 132 8.89 -0.62 -1.27
N THR A 133 8.90 -0.79 -2.59
CA THR A 133 9.36 0.25 -3.52
C THR A 133 8.45 1.47 -3.61
N VAL A 134 7.20 1.40 -3.12
CA VAL A 134 6.34 2.59 -3.03
C VAL A 134 6.87 3.59 -1.99
N PHE A 135 7.62 3.10 -1.00
CA PHE A 135 8.18 3.91 0.07
C PHE A 135 9.59 4.42 -0.23
N ASP A 136 10.18 4.09 -1.39
CA ASP A 136 11.50 4.59 -1.84
C ASP A 136 11.54 6.13 -2.00
N VAL A 137 10.41 6.81 -1.86
CA VAL A 137 10.31 8.28 -1.82
C VAL A 137 10.67 8.86 -0.46
N LEU A 138 10.50 8.06 0.61
CA LEU A 138 10.76 8.49 1.97
C LEU A 138 12.25 8.40 2.24
N GLN A 139 12.85 9.54 2.58
CA GLN A 139 14.26 9.58 2.98
C GLN A 139 14.43 8.95 4.36
N ASP A 140 15.53 8.22 4.54
CA ASP A 140 15.94 7.61 5.80
C ASP A 140 14.93 6.62 6.42
N ILE A 141 14.03 6.07 5.59
CA ILE A 141 13.11 4.99 5.98
C ILE A 141 13.51 3.72 5.26
N GLU A 142 13.85 2.68 6.04
CA GLU A 142 14.08 1.33 5.55
C GLU A 142 12.86 0.46 5.86
N VAL A 143 12.31 -0.18 4.84
CA VAL A 143 11.23 -1.15 5.03
C VAL A 143 11.85 -2.47 5.48
N SER A 144 11.63 -2.82 6.75
CA SER A 144 12.02 -4.11 7.31
C SER A 144 10.84 -5.08 7.28
N ARG A 145 11.09 -6.29 6.79
CA ARG A 145 10.16 -7.42 6.88
C ARG A 145 10.73 -8.44 7.84
N PHE A 146 9.97 -8.77 8.89
CA PHE A 146 10.32 -9.86 9.79
C PHE A 146 9.90 -11.17 9.13
N GLY A 147 10.88 -11.94 8.64
CA GLY A 147 10.66 -13.33 8.25
C GLY A 147 10.53 -14.21 9.50
N ALA A 148 9.58 -15.15 9.47
CA ALA A 148 9.42 -16.16 10.52
C ALA A 148 10.54 -17.21 10.49
#